data_AF-A0AAD4EKY4-F1
#
_entry.id   AF-A0AAD4EKY4-F1
#
_cell.length_a   1.000
_cell.length_b   1.000
_cell.length_c   1.000
_cell.angle_alpha   90.00
_cell.angle_beta   90.00
_cell.angle_gamma   90.00
#
_symmetry.space_group_name_H-M   'P 1'
#
loop_
_entity.id
_entity.type
_entity.pdbx_description
1 polymer ?
#
loop_
_entity_poly.entity_id
_entity_poly.type
_entity_poly.pdbx_seq_one_letter_code
_entity_poly.pdbx_strand_id
1 'polypeptide(L)'
;MTSTDRKYWLMKAEPDSRVVKGKDVKFSVDDFEAARATPWEGVRNFEARNLMKEMSIGDKILFYHSNCKSPGIAGFAEVSKEAYPDYTAWDSSHPYFDPKTKQDDPKWFMIDATFLSRAEHFVPLSLLRHIAESAKSDPPDEIAYIGTDGMKAVKAMPLVTRGRLSVQRVSQECWGIIQMMSEKGGWEEMTFGKKKPSTSTRPRQPATKNSRAKTNSTNNDGGGSEVEGKVDASEEPDIKPKKGKKRKASDVDTGTQKVTVPHRRSVRTKKED
;
A
#
# COMPACT_ATOMS: atom_id res chain seq x y z
N MET A 1 27.01 -25.49 -8.31
CA MET A 1 26.53 -24.19 -7.79
C MET A 1 25.08 -24.37 -7.41
N THR A 2 24.73 -24.24 -6.13
CA THR A 2 23.34 -24.33 -5.68
C THR A 2 22.58 -23.12 -6.19
N SER A 3 21.39 -23.33 -6.76
CA SER A 3 20.42 -22.25 -6.94
C SER A 3 20.09 -21.71 -5.56
N THR A 4 20.50 -20.48 -5.25
CA THR A 4 19.91 -19.72 -4.15
C THR A 4 18.48 -19.41 -4.57
N ASP A 5 17.48 -19.97 -3.89
CA ASP A 5 16.07 -19.64 -4.13
C ASP A 5 15.82 -18.17 -3.79
N ARG A 6 16.01 -17.32 -4.81
CA ARG A 6 15.72 -15.89 -4.75
C ARG A 6 14.22 -15.72 -4.53
N LYS A 7 13.85 -14.88 -3.58
CA LYS A 7 12.46 -14.46 -3.39
C LYS A 7 12.17 -13.25 -4.26
N TYR A 8 10.90 -13.08 -4.57
CA TYR A 8 10.41 -12.01 -5.43
C TYR A 8 9.38 -11.19 -4.66
N TRP A 9 9.48 -9.88 -4.83
CA TRP A 9 8.76 -8.90 -4.03
C TRP A 9 8.16 -7.82 -4.93
N LEU A 10 7.11 -7.15 -4.46
CA LEU A 10 6.64 -5.88 -5.01
C LEU A 10 6.71 -4.84 -3.91
N MET A 11 7.29 -3.67 -4.22
CA MET A 11 7.41 -2.55 -3.30
C MET A 11 6.84 -1.29 -3.94
N LYS A 12 5.96 -0.62 -3.21
CA LYS A 12 5.22 0.55 -3.70
C LYS A 12 5.89 1.86 -3.30
N ALA A 13 6.06 2.74 -4.28
CA ALA A 13 6.44 4.13 -4.11
C ALA A 13 5.39 5.05 -4.77
N GLU A 14 5.46 6.35 -4.56
CA GLU A 14 4.51 7.32 -5.13
C GLU A 14 5.25 8.28 -6.07
N PRO A 15 5.00 8.25 -7.40
CA PRO A 15 5.77 9.04 -8.35
C PRO A 15 5.32 10.51 -8.45
N ASP A 16 4.10 10.80 -8.01
CA ASP A 16 3.52 12.14 -7.99
C ASP A 16 3.78 12.81 -6.63
N SER A 17 3.85 14.14 -6.60
CA SER A 17 4.04 14.91 -5.36
C SER A 17 2.88 14.69 -4.38
N ARG A 18 3.18 14.38 -3.12
CA ARG A 18 2.21 14.30 -2.04
C ARG A 18 2.82 14.69 -0.70
N VAL A 19 2.28 15.76 -0.12
CA VAL A 19 2.77 16.28 1.16
C VAL A 19 2.22 15.48 2.35
N VAL A 20 3.12 14.94 3.17
CA VAL A 20 2.85 14.31 4.48
C VAL A 20 3.54 15.13 5.56
N LYS A 21 2.80 15.66 6.54
CA LYS A 21 3.32 16.49 7.63
C LYS A 21 4.27 17.64 7.16
N GLY A 22 4.00 18.24 6.00
CA GLY A 22 4.81 19.33 5.44
C GLY A 22 6.06 18.89 4.67
N LYS A 23 6.24 17.59 4.40
CA LYS A 23 7.32 17.02 3.60
C LYS A 23 6.73 16.30 2.38
N ASP A 24 7.28 16.51 1.19
CA ASP A 24 6.91 15.69 0.02
C ASP A 24 7.48 14.28 0.18
N VAL A 25 6.73 13.26 -0.22
CA VAL A 25 7.14 11.85 -0.19
C VAL A 25 7.22 11.23 -1.60
N LYS A 26 7.27 12.08 -2.64
CA LYS A 26 7.54 11.68 -4.02
C LYS A 26 8.81 10.82 -4.14
N PHE A 27 8.65 9.64 -4.73
CA PHE A 27 9.74 8.79 -5.20
C PHE A 27 9.29 8.00 -6.44
N SER A 28 9.67 8.50 -7.61
CA SER A 28 9.37 7.92 -8.93
C SER A 28 10.47 6.95 -9.39
N VAL A 29 10.32 6.38 -10.60
CA VAL A 29 11.36 5.52 -11.18
C VAL A 29 12.57 6.35 -11.63
N ASP A 30 12.36 7.60 -12.05
CA ASP A 30 13.42 8.53 -12.41
C ASP A 30 14.28 8.88 -11.18
N ASP A 31 13.63 9.11 -10.04
CA ASP A 31 14.32 9.39 -8.77
C ASP A 31 15.15 8.17 -8.30
N PHE A 32 14.62 6.94 -8.47
CA PHE A 32 15.33 5.72 -8.08
C PHE A 32 16.50 5.38 -9.02
N GLU A 33 16.32 5.54 -10.33
CA GLU A 33 17.40 5.36 -11.30
C GLU A 33 18.54 6.36 -11.06
N ALA A 34 18.22 7.62 -10.75
CA ALA A 34 19.20 8.64 -10.40
C ALA A 34 19.93 8.32 -9.08
N ALA A 35 19.20 7.84 -8.07
CA ALA A 35 19.79 7.46 -6.78
C ALA A 35 20.71 6.22 -6.86
N ARG A 36 20.47 5.31 -7.82
CA ARG A 36 21.10 3.98 -7.99
C ARG A 36 20.83 3.00 -6.85
N ALA A 37 20.93 3.43 -5.59
CA ALA A 37 20.52 2.68 -4.43
C ALA A 37 19.86 3.62 -3.40
N THR A 38 18.88 3.11 -2.64
CA THR A 38 18.17 3.88 -1.60
C THR A 38 17.82 3.00 -0.40
N PRO A 39 17.82 3.53 0.83
CA PRO A 39 17.05 2.94 1.92
C PRO A 39 15.56 2.96 1.58
N TRP A 40 14.84 1.89 1.93
CA TRP A 40 13.39 1.78 1.74
C TRP A 40 12.63 2.14 3.02
N GLU A 41 12.78 3.40 3.42
CA GLU A 41 12.24 4.00 4.64
C GLU A 41 10.69 4.10 4.68
N GLY A 42 10.16 4.61 5.79
CA GLY A 42 8.78 5.12 5.85
C GLY A 42 7.68 4.06 5.94
N VAL A 43 8.01 2.77 5.87
CA VAL A 43 7.03 1.68 6.03
C VAL A 43 6.50 1.65 7.48
N ARG A 44 5.22 1.99 7.66
CA ARG A 44 4.52 2.01 8.96
C ARG A 44 3.36 1.01 9.07
N ASN A 45 3.44 -0.08 8.29
CA ASN A 45 2.52 -1.22 8.37
C ASN A 45 3.26 -2.45 8.92
N PHE A 46 2.72 -3.09 9.95
CA PHE A 46 3.38 -4.21 10.64
C PHE A 46 3.59 -5.44 9.77
N GLU A 47 2.66 -5.75 8.86
CA GLU A 47 2.79 -6.87 7.92
C GLU A 47 3.87 -6.54 6.87
N ALA A 48 3.81 -5.38 6.24
CA ALA A 48 4.81 -4.94 5.26
C ALA A 48 6.24 -4.90 5.86
N ARG A 49 6.37 -4.44 7.11
CA ARG A 49 7.62 -4.50 7.88
C ARG A 49 8.10 -5.94 8.06
N ASN A 50 7.22 -6.86 8.47
CA ASN A 50 7.59 -8.26 8.67
C ASN A 50 8.08 -8.89 7.36
N LEU A 51 7.43 -8.58 6.23
CA LEU A 51 7.86 -9.03 4.90
C LEU A 51 9.25 -8.51 4.53
N MET A 52 9.57 -7.24 4.81
CA MET A 52 10.93 -6.72 4.61
C MET A 52 11.98 -7.43 5.48
N LYS A 53 11.62 -7.88 6.69
CA LYS A 53 12.50 -8.68 7.56
C LYS A 53 12.78 -10.10 7.04
N GLU A 54 12.08 -10.55 6.01
CA GLU A 54 12.31 -11.84 5.37
C GLU A 54 13.10 -11.74 4.05
N MET A 55 13.44 -10.51 3.61
CA MET A 55 14.21 -10.24 2.42
C MET A 55 15.70 -10.54 2.65
N SER A 56 16.33 -11.21 1.69
CA SER A 56 17.78 -11.42 1.65
C SER A 56 18.43 -10.73 0.47
N ILE A 57 19.74 -10.49 0.55
CA ILE A 57 20.51 -9.82 -0.52
C ILE A 57 20.39 -10.61 -1.83
N GLY A 58 20.09 -9.91 -2.92
CA GLY A 58 19.86 -10.49 -4.25
C GLY A 58 18.42 -10.94 -4.52
N ASP A 59 17.52 -10.86 -3.54
CA ASP A 59 16.06 -10.94 -3.77
C ASP A 59 15.61 -9.82 -4.71
N LYS A 60 14.61 -10.09 -5.55
CA LYS A 60 14.20 -9.20 -6.64
C LYS A 60 12.92 -8.44 -6.32
N ILE A 61 12.84 -7.19 -6.77
CA ILE A 61 11.79 -6.22 -6.43
C ILE A 61 11.14 -5.68 -7.72
N LEU A 62 9.82 -5.79 -7.82
CA LEU A 62 9.00 -5.04 -8.77
C LEU A 62 8.76 -3.65 -8.18
N PHE A 63 9.33 -2.62 -8.82
CA PHE A 63 9.16 -1.23 -8.42
C PHE A 63 7.81 -0.70 -8.94
N TYR A 64 6.88 -0.46 -8.03
CA TYR A 64 5.49 -0.15 -8.35
C TYR A 64 5.12 1.30 -8.05
N HIS A 65 4.68 2.02 -9.07
CA HIS A 65 4.06 3.35 -8.96
C HIS A 65 2.65 3.24 -8.40
N SER A 66 2.44 3.83 -7.22
CA SER A 66 1.17 3.83 -6.50
C SER A 66 0.65 5.26 -6.29
N ASN A 67 -0.65 5.37 -5.97
CA ASN A 67 -1.31 6.64 -5.64
C ASN A 67 -1.12 7.79 -6.67
N CYS A 68 -0.98 7.42 -7.93
CA CYS A 68 -0.79 8.33 -9.07
C CYS A 68 -1.90 8.12 -10.12
N LYS A 69 -1.93 8.98 -11.14
CA LYS A 69 -2.91 8.88 -12.25
C LYS A 69 -2.79 7.56 -13.03
N SER A 70 -1.57 7.06 -13.20
CA SER A 70 -1.25 5.85 -13.96
C SER A 70 -0.48 4.86 -13.09
N PRO A 71 -1.14 4.13 -12.17
CA PRO A 71 -0.46 3.20 -11.28
C PRO A 71 -0.10 1.89 -11.99
N GLY A 72 1.06 1.32 -11.68
CA GLY A 72 1.62 0.17 -12.41
C GLY A 72 3.07 -0.12 -12.05
N ILE A 73 3.67 -1.10 -12.73
CA ILE A 73 5.07 -1.50 -12.53
C ILE A 73 5.93 -0.70 -13.50
N ALA A 74 6.89 0.05 -12.94
CA ALA A 74 7.72 0.98 -13.69
C ALA A 74 9.19 0.52 -13.82
N GLY A 75 9.61 -0.47 -13.05
CA GLY A 75 10.97 -0.99 -13.12
C GLY A 75 11.25 -2.15 -12.17
N PHE A 76 12.51 -2.54 -12.17
CA PHE A 76 13.05 -3.69 -11.46
C PHE A 76 14.22 -3.25 -10.57
N ALA A 77 14.31 -3.87 -9.41
CA ALA A 77 15.35 -3.61 -8.41
C ALA A 77 15.73 -4.91 -7.68
N GLU A 78 16.75 -4.84 -6.84
CA GLU A 78 17.11 -5.92 -5.91
C GLU A 78 17.43 -5.41 -4.51
N VAL A 79 17.30 -6.31 -3.54
CA VAL A 79 17.72 -6.08 -2.17
C VAL A 79 19.25 -6.10 -2.12
N SER A 80 19.84 -4.96 -1.76
CA SER A 80 21.29 -4.78 -1.59
C SER A 80 21.74 -4.83 -0.13
N LYS A 81 20.81 -4.76 0.83
CA LYS A 81 21.07 -4.93 2.27
C LYS A 81 19.83 -5.46 2.98
N GLU A 82 20.00 -6.47 3.83
CA GLU A 82 18.94 -7.06 4.64
C GLU A 82 18.39 -6.08 5.69
N ALA A 83 17.26 -6.44 6.31
CA ALA A 83 16.50 -5.51 7.12
C ALA A 83 17.24 -5.00 8.39
N TYR A 84 17.28 -3.68 8.53
CA TYR A 84 17.86 -2.99 9.68
C TYR A 84 16.88 -1.91 10.21
N PRO A 85 17.07 -1.38 11.44
CA PRO A 85 16.15 -0.40 12.02
C PRO A 85 15.98 0.85 11.14
N ASP A 86 14.73 1.24 10.91
CA ASP A 86 14.41 2.47 10.17
C ASP A 86 14.64 3.69 11.09
N TYR A 87 15.80 4.34 10.91
CA TYR A 87 16.21 5.48 11.73
C TYR A 87 15.31 6.71 11.56
N THR A 88 14.56 6.82 10.46
CA THR A 88 13.65 7.93 10.18
C THR A 88 12.42 7.91 11.09
N ALA A 89 12.15 6.78 11.76
CA ALA A 89 11.12 6.69 12.76
C ALA A 89 11.44 7.47 14.05
N TRP A 90 12.72 7.82 14.28
CA TRP A 90 13.17 8.63 15.43
C TRP A 90 13.35 10.12 15.12
N ASP A 91 13.43 10.52 13.85
CA ASP A 91 13.54 11.92 13.44
C ASP A 91 12.16 12.60 13.51
N SER A 92 12.02 13.57 14.44
CA SER A 92 10.77 14.31 14.65
C SER A 92 10.38 15.23 13.50
N SER A 93 11.31 15.56 12.60
CA SER A 93 11.05 16.33 11.37
C SER A 93 10.57 15.46 10.20
N HIS A 94 10.61 14.14 10.35
CA HIS A 94 10.31 13.18 9.30
C HIS A 94 8.78 12.95 9.14
N PRO A 95 8.24 12.83 7.91
CA PRO A 95 6.83 12.51 7.69
C PRO A 95 6.40 11.23 8.42
N TYR A 96 7.32 10.26 8.56
CA TYR A 96 7.08 8.96 9.17
C TYR A 96 7.64 8.79 10.59
N PHE A 97 7.87 9.89 11.32
CA PHE A 97 8.17 9.87 12.76
C PHE A 97 7.13 9.06 13.57
N ASP A 98 7.60 8.20 14.48
CA ASP A 98 6.79 7.50 15.48
C ASP A 98 7.37 7.72 16.89
N PRO A 99 6.79 8.60 17.73
CA PRO A 99 7.29 8.90 19.08
C PRO A 99 7.20 7.71 20.04
N LYS A 100 6.60 6.58 19.62
CA LYS A 100 6.45 5.37 20.44
C LYS A 100 7.49 4.30 20.09
N THR A 101 8.29 4.44 19.03
CA THR A 101 9.41 3.51 18.76
C THR A 101 10.63 3.93 19.58
N LYS A 102 11.46 2.97 19.99
CA LYS A 102 12.71 3.24 20.71
C LYS A 102 13.91 2.75 19.89
N GLN A 103 15.13 3.06 20.35
CA GLN A 103 16.38 2.62 19.71
C GLN A 103 16.84 1.24 20.19
N ASP A 104 16.56 0.90 21.45
CA ASP A 104 16.79 -0.41 22.07
C ASP A 104 15.78 -1.47 21.61
N ASP A 105 14.54 -1.07 21.35
CA ASP A 105 13.46 -1.90 20.78
C ASP A 105 12.81 -1.20 19.56
N PRO A 106 13.44 -1.30 18.37
CA PRO A 106 12.95 -0.67 17.14
C PRO A 106 11.68 -1.36 16.60
N LYS A 107 10.60 -0.59 16.46
CA LYS A 107 9.35 -1.08 15.85
C LYS A 107 9.41 -1.17 14.33
N TRP A 108 10.24 -0.36 13.69
CA TRP A 108 10.26 -0.16 12.25
C TRP A 108 11.62 -0.54 11.67
N PHE A 109 11.59 -1.15 10.50
CA PHE A 109 12.75 -1.69 9.79
C PHE A 109 12.64 -1.30 8.32
N MET A 110 13.77 -1.24 7.64
CA MET A 110 13.91 -1.02 6.20
C MET A 110 15.06 -1.85 5.64
N ILE A 111 15.07 -2.02 4.32
CA ILE A 111 16.16 -2.61 3.54
C ILE A 111 16.84 -1.50 2.73
N ASP A 112 18.02 -1.77 2.13
CA ASP A 112 18.53 -0.92 1.04
C ASP A 112 18.27 -1.63 -0.28
N ALA A 113 17.62 -0.96 -1.24
CA ALA A 113 17.34 -1.48 -2.57
C ALA A 113 18.25 -0.82 -3.62
N THR A 114 18.76 -1.60 -4.57
CA THR A 114 19.52 -1.14 -5.74
C THR A 114 18.66 -1.24 -6.99
N PHE A 115 18.63 -0.17 -7.79
CA PHE A 115 17.94 -0.11 -9.08
C PHE A 115 18.65 -1.00 -10.11
N LEU A 116 17.89 -1.79 -10.86
CA LEU A 116 18.42 -2.64 -11.94
C LEU A 116 18.09 -2.08 -13.32
N SER A 117 16.82 -1.85 -13.60
CA SER A 117 16.34 -1.43 -14.92
C SER A 117 14.94 -0.81 -14.85
N ARG A 118 14.60 -0.01 -15.86
CA ARG A 118 13.19 0.35 -16.13
C ARG A 118 12.43 -0.85 -16.66
N ALA A 119 11.11 -0.81 -16.53
CA ALA A 119 10.22 -1.61 -17.35
C ALA A 119 10.27 -1.04 -18.77
N GLU A 120 10.62 -1.85 -19.78
CA GLU A 120 10.70 -1.40 -21.18
C GLU A 120 9.32 -0.96 -21.67
N HIS A 121 8.31 -1.79 -21.44
CA HIS A 121 6.91 -1.42 -21.44
C HIS A 121 6.38 -1.31 -20.00
N PHE A 122 5.87 -0.14 -19.62
CA PHE A 122 5.22 0.10 -18.32
C PHE A 122 3.97 -0.78 -18.19
N VAL A 123 3.87 -1.59 -17.12
CA VAL A 123 2.79 -2.56 -16.93
C VAL A 123 1.70 -1.97 -16.02
N PRO A 124 0.56 -1.47 -16.56
CA PRO A 124 -0.42 -0.73 -15.77
C PRO A 124 -1.28 -1.65 -14.90
N LEU A 125 -1.71 -1.15 -13.75
CA LEU A 125 -2.63 -1.88 -12.85
C LEU A 125 -3.94 -2.27 -13.54
N SER A 126 -4.42 -1.47 -14.50
CA SER A 126 -5.63 -1.77 -15.29
C SER A 126 -5.49 -3.07 -16.09
N LEU A 127 -4.33 -3.29 -16.71
CA LEU A 127 -4.02 -4.54 -17.42
C LEU A 127 -3.95 -5.72 -16.45
N LEU A 128 -3.23 -5.57 -15.34
CA LEU A 128 -3.11 -6.64 -14.34
C LEU A 128 -4.46 -7.04 -13.74
N ARG A 129 -5.38 -6.07 -13.54
CA ARG A 129 -6.76 -6.35 -13.13
C ARG A 129 -7.56 -7.03 -14.23
N HIS A 130 -7.47 -6.54 -15.46
CA HIS A 130 -8.15 -7.16 -16.61
C HIS A 130 -7.72 -8.62 -16.80
N ILE A 131 -6.43 -8.92 -16.72
CA ILE A 131 -5.89 -10.29 -16.74
C ILE A 131 -6.48 -11.12 -15.58
N ALA A 132 -6.46 -10.60 -14.35
CA ALA A 132 -6.94 -11.33 -13.17
C ALA A 132 -8.47 -11.63 -13.22
N GLU A 133 -9.25 -10.72 -13.79
CA GLU A 133 -10.68 -10.87 -14.04
C GLU A 133 -10.93 -11.91 -15.14
N SER A 134 -10.15 -11.87 -16.23
CA SER A 134 -10.29 -12.72 -17.42
C SER A 134 -9.62 -14.09 -17.32
N ALA A 135 -8.87 -14.43 -16.26
CA ALA A 135 -8.10 -15.68 -16.12
C ALA A 135 -8.92 -17.00 -16.02
N LYS A 136 -10.15 -17.03 -16.55
CA LYS A 136 -10.96 -18.21 -16.81
C LYS A 136 -11.19 -18.48 -18.31
N SER A 137 -10.84 -17.52 -19.17
CA SER A 137 -10.84 -17.67 -20.63
C SER A 137 -9.40 -17.84 -21.14
N ASP A 138 -9.27 -18.06 -22.45
CA ASP A 138 -8.01 -17.87 -23.14
C ASP A 138 -7.54 -16.40 -23.04
N PRO A 139 -6.22 -16.12 -23.14
CA PRO A 139 -5.72 -14.76 -23.14
C PRO A 139 -6.10 -14.04 -24.44
N PRO A 140 -6.33 -12.71 -24.41
CA PRO A 140 -6.40 -11.89 -25.62
C PRO A 140 -5.13 -12.02 -26.48
N ASP A 141 -5.27 -11.89 -27.80
CA ASP A 141 -4.20 -12.05 -28.79
C ASP A 141 -2.95 -11.21 -28.45
N GLU A 142 -3.16 -9.98 -27.98
CA GLU A 142 -2.11 -9.02 -27.63
C GLU A 142 -1.20 -9.50 -26.48
N ILE A 143 -1.70 -10.40 -25.63
CA ILE A 143 -0.97 -10.98 -24.49
C ILE A 143 -0.96 -12.52 -24.53
N ALA A 144 -1.29 -13.14 -25.66
CA ALA A 144 -1.35 -14.60 -25.81
C ALA A 144 -0.05 -15.31 -25.38
N TYR A 145 1.09 -14.61 -25.47
CA TYR A 145 2.41 -15.10 -25.06
C TYR A 145 2.54 -15.43 -23.56
N ILE A 146 1.67 -14.92 -22.67
CA ILE A 146 1.70 -15.30 -21.24
C ILE A 146 0.96 -16.61 -20.95
N GLY A 147 0.11 -17.07 -21.87
CA GLY A 147 -0.73 -18.26 -21.71
C GLY A 147 -1.75 -18.18 -20.57
N THR A 148 -2.62 -19.19 -20.46
CA THR A 148 -3.63 -19.22 -19.39
C THR A 148 -3.02 -19.37 -18.00
N ASP A 149 -1.86 -20.02 -17.86
CA ASP A 149 -1.14 -20.14 -16.59
C ASP A 149 -0.54 -18.79 -16.16
N GLY A 150 0.02 -18.01 -17.08
CA GLY A 150 0.46 -16.65 -16.77
C GLY A 150 -0.67 -15.74 -16.28
N MET A 151 -1.88 -15.89 -16.84
CA MET A 151 -3.06 -15.19 -16.32
C MET A 151 -3.42 -15.62 -14.88
N LYS A 152 -3.31 -16.91 -14.56
CA LYS A 152 -3.52 -17.44 -13.19
C LYS A 152 -2.46 -16.91 -12.22
N ALA A 153 -1.19 -16.85 -12.65
CA ALA A 153 -0.09 -16.31 -11.86
C ALA A 153 -0.30 -14.82 -11.50
N VAL A 154 -0.70 -13.99 -12.49
CA VAL A 154 -1.06 -12.58 -12.26
C VAL A 154 -2.28 -12.46 -11.33
N LYS A 155 -3.30 -13.31 -11.49
CA LYS A 155 -4.48 -13.33 -10.61
C LYS A 155 -4.15 -13.66 -9.16
N ALA A 156 -3.20 -14.55 -8.92
CA ALA A 156 -2.76 -14.95 -7.58
C ALA A 156 -1.98 -13.84 -6.85
N MET A 157 -1.55 -12.78 -7.55
CA MET A 157 -0.74 -11.71 -6.99
C MET A 157 -1.48 -10.93 -5.87
N PRO A 158 -0.83 -10.64 -4.73
CA PRO A 158 -1.41 -9.79 -3.69
C PRO A 158 -1.72 -8.36 -4.15
N LEU A 159 -1.23 -7.91 -5.31
CA LEU A 159 -1.48 -6.56 -5.83
C LEU A 159 -2.94 -6.37 -6.22
N VAL A 160 -3.51 -7.36 -6.92
CA VAL A 160 -4.88 -7.30 -7.43
C VAL A 160 -5.91 -7.62 -6.34
N THR A 161 -5.56 -8.50 -5.39
CA THR A 161 -6.43 -8.95 -4.28
C THR A 161 -6.30 -8.13 -2.98
N ARG A 162 -5.11 -7.60 -2.65
CA ARG A 162 -4.79 -6.93 -1.36
C ARG A 162 -4.14 -5.55 -1.56
N GLY A 163 -4.88 -4.67 -2.24
CA GLY A 163 -4.35 -3.38 -2.73
C GLY A 163 -3.70 -2.44 -1.70
N ARG A 164 -4.05 -2.53 -0.41
CA ARG A 164 -3.54 -1.63 0.66
C ARG A 164 -2.17 -2.00 1.25
N LEU A 165 -1.63 -3.18 0.95
CA LEU A 165 -0.31 -3.59 1.45
C LEU A 165 0.80 -3.03 0.55
N SER A 166 1.82 -2.37 1.11
CA SER A 166 2.87 -1.66 0.36
C SER A 166 4.10 -2.49 -0.02
N VAL A 167 4.36 -3.57 0.72
CA VAL A 167 5.40 -4.57 0.43
C VAL A 167 4.69 -5.92 0.31
N GLN A 168 4.93 -6.66 -0.76
CA GLN A 168 4.16 -7.87 -1.08
C GLN A 168 5.07 -8.97 -1.59
N ARG A 169 4.77 -10.25 -1.28
CA ARG A 169 5.40 -11.39 -1.95
C ARG A 169 4.87 -11.53 -3.38
N VAL A 170 5.72 -12.01 -4.27
CA VAL A 170 5.44 -12.37 -5.67
C VAL A 170 5.96 -13.80 -5.87
N SER A 171 5.23 -14.66 -6.59
CA SER A 171 5.76 -15.98 -6.96
C SER A 171 6.81 -15.84 -8.07
N GLN A 172 7.76 -16.77 -8.15
CA GLN A 172 8.76 -16.79 -9.23
C GLN A 172 8.11 -16.83 -10.62
N GLU A 173 7.01 -17.59 -10.75
CA GLU A 173 6.18 -17.64 -11.95
C GLU A 173 5.60 -16.25 -12.28
N CYS A 174 4.94 -15.59 -11.32
CA CYS A 174 4.38 -14.26 -11.53
C CYS A 174 5.48 -13.23 -11.85
N TRP A 175 6.67 -13.32 -11.24
CA TRP A 175 7.82 -12.48 -11.61
C TRP A 175 8.19 -12.68 -13.08
N GLY A 176 8.38 -13.92 -13.52
CA GLY A 176 8.76 -14.24 -14.90
C GLY A 176 7.74 -13.74 -15.92
N ILE A 177 6.44 -13.86 -15.61
CA ILE A 177 5.35 -13.33 -16.44
C ILE A 177 5.38 -11.80 -16.51
N ILE A 178 5.54 -11.11 -15.37
CA ILE A 178 5.63 -9.64 -15.36
C ILE A 178 6.86 -9.14 -16.12
N GLN A 179 8.00 -9.82 -15.97
CA GLN A 179 9.21 -9.48 -16.71
C GLN A 179 8.99 -9.69 -18.22
N MET A 180 8.46 -10.84 -18.63
CA MET A 180 8.15 -11.14 -20.03
C MET A 180 7.15 -10.15 -20.64
N MET A 181 6.11 -9.76 -19.88
CA MET A 181 5.19 -8.70 -20.29
C MET A 181 5.95 -7.39 -20.52
N SER A 182 6.75 -6.97 -19.53
CA SER A 182 7.52 -5.73 -19.61
C SER A 182 8.47 -5.68 -20.80
N GLU A 183 9.04 -6.81 -21.23
CA GLU A 183 9.93 -6.93 -22.39
C GLU A 183 9.17 -7.01 -23.73
N LYS A 184 7.89 -7.39 -23.74
CA LYS A 184 7.11 -7.64 -24.97
C LYS A 184 6.05 -6.59 -25.32
N GLY A 185 5.50 -5.90 -24.34
CA GLY A 185 4.40 -4.94 -24.56
C GLY A 185 3.16 -5.58 -25.19
N GLY A 186 2.47 -4.82 -26.03
CA GLY A 186 1.35 -5.26 -26.87
C GLY A 186 -0.01 -4.68 -26.46
N TRP A 187 -0.10 -4.09 -25.27
CA TRP A 187 -1.35 -3.59 -24.68
C TRP A 187 -1.57 -2.08 -24.87
N GLU A 188 -0.72 -1.40 -25.63
CA GLU A 188 -0.78 0.05 -25.85
C GLU A 188 -2.13 0.49 -26.44
N GLU A 189 -2.71 -0.31 -27.33
CA GLU A 189 -4.02 -0.09 -27.95
C GLU A 189 -5.19 -0.77 -27.19
N MET A 190 -4.93 -1.52 -26.11
CA MET A 190 -5.98 -2.19 -25.34
C MET A 190 -6.85 -1.20 -24.56
N THR A 191 -8.13 -1.12 -24.91
CA THR A 191 -9.09 -0.27 -24.18
C THR A 191 -9.63 -0.96 -22.92
N PHE A 192 -8.96 -0.75 -21.78
CA PHE A 192 -9.44 -1.25 -20.48
C PHE A 192 -10.69 -0.51 -19.99
N GLY A 193 -11.87 -1.01 -20.35
CA GLY A 193 -13.06 -0.88 -19.50
C GLY A 193 -13.68 0.52 -19.33
N LYS A 194 -13.64 1.40 -20.35
CA LYS A 194 -14.73 2.38 -20.47
C LYS A 194 -16.00 1.63 -20.89
N LYS A 195 -16.94 1.43 -19.98
CA LYS A 195 -18.32 1.05 -20.36
C LYS A 195 -18.78 2.04 -21.43
N LYS A 196 -19.21 1.55 -22.61
CA LYS A 196 -19.90 2.41 -23.58
C LYS A 196 -21.05 3.11 -22.85
N PRO A 197 -21.26 4.42 -23.02
CA PRO A 197 -22.44 5.08 -22.47
C PRO A 197 -23.65 4.39 -23.06
N SER A 198 -24.49 3.79 -22.21
CA SER A 198 -25.72 3.16 -22.67
C SER A 198 -26.67 4.25 -23.15
N THR A 199 -26.82 4.39 -24.46
CA THR A 199 -27.87 5.19 -25.09
C THR A 199 -29.22 4.51 -24.85
N SER A 200 -29.72 4.63 -23.61
CA SER A 200 -31.08 4.28 -23.25
C SER A 200 -32.01 5.34 -23.84
N THR A 201 -32.38 5.15 -25.10
CA THR A 201 -33.43 5.94 -25.77
C THR A 201 -34.78 5.55 -25.17
N ARG A 202 -35.09 6.08 -23.99
CA ARG A 202 -36.40 5.94 -23.35
C ARG A 202 -37.43 6.75 -24.15
N PRO A 203 -38.50 6.14 -24.71
CA PRO A 203 -39.51 6.89 -25.45
C PRO A 203 -40.20 7.90 -24.54
N ARG A 204 -40.26 9.17 -24.95
CA ARG A 204 -41.12 10.18 -24.32
C ARG A 204 -42.57 9.93 -24.78
N GLN A 205 -43.45 9.58 -23.85
CA GLN A 205 -44.90 9.71 -24.11
C GLN A 205 -45.30 11.20 -24.08
N PRO A 206 -46.30 11.63 -24.89
CA PRO A 206 -46.76 13.01 -24.89
C PRO A 206 -47.61 13.32 -23.66
N ALA A 207 -47.46 14.51 -23.09
CA ALA A 207 -48.31 14.98 -22.00
C ALA A 207 -49.64 15.53 -22.55
N THR A 208 -50.76 14.94 -22.16
CA THR A 208 -52.10 15.51 -22.35
C THR A 208 -52.46 16.43 -21.18
N LYS A 209 -53.08 17.58 -21.48
CA LYS A 209 -53.60 18.55 -20.51
C LYS A 209 -55.12 18.37 -20.34
N ASN A 210 -55.64 19.06 -19.31
CA ASN A 210 -57.05 19.29 -18.95
C ASN A 210 -57.70 18.19 -18.08
N SER A 211 -58.56 18.49 -17.10
CA SER A 211 -58.86 19.79 -16.45
C SER A 211 -59.76 19.65 -15.21
N ARG A 212 -59.51 20.49 -14.19
CA ARG A 212 -60.52 21.19 -13.36
C ARG A 212 -61.66 20.39 -12.68
N ALA A 213 -61.62 20.30 -11.35
CA ALA A 213 -62.79 20.56 -10.48
C ALA A 213 -62.36 21.01 -9.07
N LYS A 214 -63.14 21.89 -8.44
CA LYS A 214 -63.00 22.34 -7.03
C LYS A 214 -64.03 21.61 -6.16
N THR A 215 -63.69 21.31 -4.91
CA THR A 215 -64.46 21.58 -3.65
C THR A 215 -63.63 21.00 -2.48
N ASN A 216 -63.31 21.61 -1.32
CA ASN A 216 -63.88 22.64 -0.42
C ASN A 216 -64.42 22.02 0.90
N SER A 217 -64.21 22.70 2.05
CA SER A 217 -64.55 22.33 3.46
C SER A 217 -63.66 21.24 4.12
N THR A 218 -62.99 21.39 5.27
CA THR A 218 -63.20 22.01 6.62
C THR A 218 -63.97 21.17 7.66
N ASN A 219 -63.46 21.19 8.91
CA ASN A 219 -64.07 20.85 10.21
C ASN A 219 -64.20 19.34 10.56
N ASN A 220 -64.17 18.88 11.83
CA ASN A 220 -63.66 19.40 13.13
C ASN A 220 -63.69 18.24 14.17
N ASP A 221 -62.97 18.34 15.30
CA ASP A 221 -63.06 17.50 16.53
C ASP A 221 -62.91 15.95 16.37
N GLY A 222 -62.66 15.14 17.42
CA GLY A 222 -62.34 15.42 18.82
C GLY A 222 -62.86 14.33 19.78
N GLY A 223 -61.95 13.56 20.39
CA GLY A 223 -62.19 12.79 21.63
C GLY A 223 -62.94 11.44 21.57
N GLY A 224 -62.32 10.37 22.09
CA GLY A 224 -62.95 9.07 22.38
C GLY A 224 -61.94 8.09 23.03
N SER A 225 -62.23 7.58 24.23
CA SER A 225 -61.27 6.90 25.12
C SER A 225 -61.24 5.36 25.03
N GLU A 226 -60.15 4.79 25.59
CA GLU A 226 -60.00 3.42 26.12
C GLU A 226 -60.00 2.26 25.08
N VAL A 227 -59.23 1.16 25.24
CA VAL A 227 -58.92 0.37 26.46
C VAL A 227 -57.42 -0.07 26.53
N GLU A 228 -57.00 -0.45 27.74
CA GLU A 228 -55.70 -0.95 28.22
C GLU A 228 -55.08 -2.16 27.45
N GLY A 229 -53.78 -2.51 27.58
CA GLY A 229 -52.65 -1.89 28.30
C GLY A 229 -51.45 -2.85 28.50
N LYS A 230 -50.33 -2.35 29.10
CA LYS A 230 -49.18 -3.07 29.75
C LYS A 230 -48.41 -4.15 28.93
N VAL A 231 -47.09 -4.39 29.01
CA VAL A 231 -45.90 -3.96 29.82
C VAL A 231 -44.63 -4.34 28.99
N ASP A 232 -43.37 -3.97 29.27
CA ASP A 232 -42.74 -3.20 30.37
C ASP A 232 -41.47 -2.46 29.86
N ALA A 233 -40.71 -1.77 30.75
CA ALA A 233 -39.42 -1.15 30.41
C ALA A 233 -38.41 -1.10 31.58
N SER A 234 -37.10 -1.27 31.29
CA SER A 234 -35.92 -0.84 32.09
C SER A 234 -34.63 -1.26 31.33
N GLU A 235 -33.80 -0.34 30.84
CA GLU A 235 -32.74 0.44 31.52
C GLU A 235 -31.38 -0.29 31.67
N GLU A 236 -30.31 0.35 31.17
CA GLU A 236 -28.91 -0.03 31.35
C GLU A 236 -28.42 0.28 32.78
N PRO A 237 -27.23 -0.22 33.17
CA PRO A 237 -26.22 0.77 33.53
C PRO A 237 -24.76 0.48 33.11
N ASP A 238 -24.07 1.60 32.89
CA ASP A 238 -22.65 1.80 32.63
C ASP A 238 -21.70 1.30 33.76
N ILE A 239 -20.54 0.73 33.42
CA ILE A 239 -19.56 0.18 34.40
C ILE A 239 -18.14 0.69 34.16
N LYS A 240 -17.63 1.49 35.12
CA LYS A 240 -16.22 1.86 35.30
C LYS A 240 -15.50 0.94 36.30
N PRO A 241 -14.19 0.67 36.12
CA PRO A 241 -13.32 0.25 37.22
C PRO A 241 -12.19 1.26 37.56
N LYS A 242 -12.40 1.93 38.70
CA LYS A 242 -11.49 2.32 39.81
C LYS A 242 -9.95 2.39 39.62
N LYS A 243 -9.37 3.47 40.20
CA LYS A 243 -7.94 3.62 40.54
C LYS A 243 -7.50 2.65 41.67
N GLY A 244 -6.28 2.12 41.56
CA GLY A 244 -5.56 1.33 42.60
C GLY A 244 -4.37 2.08 43.22
N LYS A 245 -3.87 1.61 44.38
CA LYS A 245 -2.95 2.34 45.29
C LYS A 245 -1.46 2.28 44.93
N LYS A 246 -0.72 3.31 45.39
CA LYS A 246 0.74 3.39 45.48
C LYS A 246 1.37 2.23 46.28
N ARG A 247 2.60 1.86 45.93
CA ARG A 247 3.60 1.26 46.85
C ARG A 247 4.92 2.05 46.78
N LYS A 248 5.42 2.46 47.95
CA LYS A 248 6.84 2.73 48.27
C LYS A 248 7.46 1.41 48.74
N ALA A 249 8.78 1.18 48.83
CA ALA A 249 9.98 1.81 48.27
C ALA A 249 11.16 0.88 48.60
N SER A 250 12.31 1.02 47.91
CA SER A 250 13.63 0.63 48.43
C SER A 250 14.74 1.12 47.50
N ASP A 251 15.62 1.97 47.98
CA ASP A 251 16.87 2.36 47.30
C ASP A 251 17.91 1.24 47.37
N VAL A 252 18.67 1.02 46.29
CA VAL A 252 20.09 0.61 46.36
C VAL A 252 20.87 1.28 45.22
N ASP A 253 21.74 2.20 45.66
CA ASP A 253 23.05 2.67 45.19
C ASP A 253 23.60 2.43 43.75
N THR A 254 24.56 3.31 43.46
CA THR A 254 25.21 3.68 42.22
C THR A 254 26.30 2.72 41.72
N GLY A 255 26.56 2.76 40.40
CA GLY A 255 27.60 1.98 39.74
C GLY A 255 28.04 2.63 38.42
N THR A 256 28.70 3.78 38.49
CA THR A 256 29.18 4.49 37.28
C THR A 256 30.38 3.77 36.66
N GLN A 257 30.26 3.26 35.43
CA GLN A 257 31.41 2.99 34.57
C GLN A 257 31.26 3.66 33.20
N LYS A 258 32.06 4.71 33.00
CA LYS A 258 32.31 5.29 31.67
C LYS A 258 33.22 4.36 30.88
N VAL A 259 32.71 3.70 29.85
CA VAL A 259 33.55 3.07 28.83
C VAL A 259 33.88 4.12 27.77
N THR A 260 35.16 4.53 27.72
CA THR A 260 35.67 5.46 26.73
C THR A 260 36.02 4.72 25.44
N VAL A 261 35.36 5.06 24.33
CA VAL A 261 35.71 4.55 23.00
C VAL A 261 36.81 5.45 22.40
N PRO A 262 37.95 4.90 21.93
CA PRO A 262 39.04 5.71 21.42
C PRO A 262 38.71 6.30 20.04
N HIS A 263 38.97 7.60 19.90
CA HIS A 263 38.72 8.36 18.67
C HIS A 263 39.79 8.00 17.61
N ARG A 264 39.39 7.33 16.52
CA ARG A 264 40.31 6.89 15.46
C ARG A 264 40.79 8.09 14.63
N ARG A 265 42.04 8.52 14.82
CA ARG A 265 42.66 9.59 14.02
C ARG A 265 42.70 9.20 12.54
N SER A 266 42.18 10.07 11.69
CA SER A 266 42.45 10.07 10.25
C SER A 266 43.89 10.53 10.00
N VAL A 267 44.67 9.72 9.29
CA VAL A 267 46.00 10.10 8.80
C VAL A 267 45.84 10.55 7.36
N ARG A 268 46.02 11.86 7.13
CA ARG A 268 46.03 12.46 5.79
C ARG A 268 47.40 12.23 5.17
N THR A 269 47.48 11.33 4.19
CA THR A 269 48.68 11.22 3.34
C THR A 269 48.87 12.51 2.55
N LYS A 270 50.11 12.99 2.54
CA LYS A 270 50.54 14.19 1.82
C LYS A 270 51.04 13.73 0.45
N LYS A 271 50.61 14.39 -0.63
CA LYS A 271 51.31 14.32 -1.92
C LYS A 271 52.65 15.06 -1.76
N GLU A 272 53.70 14.49 -2.33
CA GLU A 272 54.90 15.21 -2.75
C GLU A 272 55.06 14.94 -4.25
N ASP A 273 55.73 15.86 -4.94
CA ASP A 273 55.73 16.03 -6.40
C ASP A 273 56.68 15.06 -7.14
#